data_AF-A0A1T4ZQU5-F1
#
_entry.id   AF-A0A1T4ZQU5-F1
#
_cell.length_a   1.000
_cell.length_b   1.000
_cell.length_c   1.000
_cell.angle_alpha   90.00
_cell.angle_beta   90.00
_cell.angle_gamma   90.00
#
_symmetry.space_group_name_H-M   'P 1'
#
loop_
_entity.id
_entity.type
_entity.pdbx_description
1 polymer ?
#
loop_
_entity_poly.entity_id
_entity_poly.type
_entity_poly.pdbx_seq_one_letter_code
_entity_poly.pdbx_strand_id
1 'polypeptide(L)' 'MTENIKQMFSKMNDETRQEALECLMMEFNAKSTKHIQKNWIIGGRIPEDHQEKIVHIFQNLLRIQIFRINEIKVNL' A
#
# COMPACT_ATOMS: atom_id res chain seq x y z
N MET A 1 -10.76 -7.53 7.19
CA MET A 1 -9.34 -7.15 6.96
C MET A 1 -9.19 -6.28 5.69
N THR A 2 -9.89 -6.58 4.59
CA THR A 2 -9.99 -5.72 3.39
C THR A 2 -10.24 -4.22 3.67
N GLU A 3 -11.22 -3.86 4.50
CA GLU A 3 -11.53 -2.45 4.76
C GLU A 3 -10.37 -1.73 5.49
N ASN A 4 -9.67 -2.43 6.39
CA ASN A 4 -8.45 -1.90 7.02
C ASN A 4 -7.37 -1.62 5.97
N ILE A 5 -7.15 -2.54 5.02
CA ILE A 5 -6.19 -2.36 3.92
C ILE A 5 -6.55 -1.11 3.09
N LYS A 6 -7.83 -0.92 2.77
CA LYS A 6 -8.30 0.27 2.03
C LYS A 6 -8.06 1.57 2.80
N GLN A 7 -8.34 1.58 4.10
CA GLN A 7 -8.09 2.72 4.96
C GLN A 7 -6.60 3.03 5.12
N MET A 8 -5.74 2.02 5.12
CA MET A 8 -4.29 2.23 5.13
C MET A 8 -3.81 2.84 3.81
N PHE A 9 -4.31 2.33 2.68
CA PHE A 9 -3.98 2.87 1.35
C PHE A 9 -4.44 4.32 1.17
N SER A 10 -5.58 4.72 1.75
CA SER A 10 -6.06 6.10 1.67
C SER A 10 -5.17 7.08 2.45
N LYS A 11 -4.48 6.63 3.51
CA LYS A 11 -3.52 7.44 4.29
C LYS A 11 -2.16 7.63 3.62
N MET A 12 -1.87 6.87 2.57
CA MET A 12 -0.63 7.01 1.79
C MET A 12 -0.72 8.23 0.87
N ASN A 13 0.40 8.92 0.69
CA ASN A 13 0.58 9.93 -0.36
C ASN A 13 0.77 9.25 -1.72
N ASP A 14 0.78 10.03 -2.80
CA ASP A 14 0.77 9.47 -4.15
C ASP A 14 2.02 8.64 -4.48
N GLU A 15 3.21 9.06 -4.02
CA GLU A 15 4.44 8.28 -4.16
C GLU A 15 4.34 6.94 -3.42
N THR A 16 3.91 6.97 -2.16
CA THR A 16 3.79 5.76 -1.32
C THR A 16 2.71 4.82 -1.85
N ARG A 17 1.62 5.36 -2.44
CA ARG A 17 0.61 4.55 -3.11
C ARG A 17 1.15 3.84 -4.34
N GLN A 18 1.97 4.52 -5.14
CA GLN A 18 2.60 3.91 -6.30
C GLN A 18 3.57 2.80 -5.86
N GLU A 19 4.42 3.08 -4.87
CA GLU A 19 5.35 2.10 -4.27
C GLU A 19 4.58 0.89 -3.72
N ALA A 20 3.47 1.12 -3.01
CA ALA A 20 2.61 0.05 -2.51
C ALA A 20 2.07 -0.83 -3.64
N LEU A 21 1.55 -0.26 -4.73
CA LEU A 21 1.01 -1.02 -5.85
C LEU A 21 2.10 -1.84 -6.55
N GLU A 22 3.32 -1.32 -6.66
CA GLU A 22 4.47 -2.02 -7.23
C GLU A 22 4.92 -3.18 -6.34
N CYS A 23 5.03 -2.97 -5.02
CA CYS A 23 5.33 -4.03 -4.06
C CYS A 23 4.31 -5.17 -4.16
N LEU A 24 3.01 -4.84 -4.20
CA LEU A 24 1.95 -5.85 -4.34
C LEU A 24 2.04 -6.59 -5.68
N MET A 25 2.37 -5.88 -6.76
CA MET A 25 2.51 -6.49 -8.08
C MET A 25 3.64 -7.52 -8.10
N MET A 26 4.80 -7.16 -7.54
CA MET A 26 5.96 -8.04 -7.47
C MET A 26 5.74 -9.21 -6.52
N GLU A 27 5.26 -8.95 -5.29
CA GLU A 27 5.09 -9.97 -4.25
C GLU A 27 4.09 -11.06 -4.66
N PHE A 28 2.98 -10.67 -5.31
CA PHE A 28 1.91 -11.59 -5.68
C PHE A 28 1.89 -11.93 -7.18
N ASN A 29 2.95 -11.58 -7.91
CA ASN A 29 3.08 -11.79 -9.37
C ASN A 29 1.82 -11.36 -10.14
N ALA A 30 1.25 -10.22 -9.77
CA ALA A 30 0.00 -9.74 -10.34
C ALA A 30 0.21 -9.14 -11.74
N LYS A 31 -0.83 -9.16 -12.57
CA LYS A 31 -0.75 -8.72 -13.98
C LYS A 31 -0.31 -7.27 -14.17
N SER A 32 -0.70 -6.37 -13.27
CA SER A 32 -0.32 -4.95 -13.29
C SER A 32 -0.73 -4.23 -12.00
N THR A 33 -0.08 -3.11 -11.72
CA THR A 33 -0.49 -2.17 -10.67
C THR A 33 -1.95 -1.69 -10.84
N LYS A 34 -2.37 -1.40 -12.07
CA LYS A 34 -3.77 -1.05 -12.40
C LYS A 34 -4.75 -2.16 -12.05
N HIS A 35 -4.38 -3.43 -12.29
CA HIS A 35 -5.22 -4.57 -11.93
C HIS A 35 -5.42 -4.66 -10.41
N ILE A 36 -4.33 -4.50 -9.64
CA ILE A 36 -4.39 -4.49 -8.17
C ILE A 36 -5.25 -3.32 -7.68
N GLN A 37 -4.97 -2.11 -8.16
CA GLN A 37 -5.72 -0.92 -7.72
C GLN A 37 -7.23 -1.08 -7.97
N LYS A 38 -7.62 -1.51 -9.18
CA LYS A 38 -9.03 -1.65 -9.54
C LYS A 38 -9.72 -2.78 -8.79
N ASN A 39 -9.12 -3.97 -8.74
CA ASN A 39 -9.80 -5.15 -8.21
C ASN A 39 -9.66 -5.29 -6.70
N TRP A 40 -8.46 -5.02 -6.16
CA TRP A 40 -8.15 -5.26 -4.76
C TRP A 40 -8.49 -4.03 -3.92
N ILE A 41 -7.95 -2.87 -4.29
CA ILE A 41 -8.10 -1.66 -3.47
C ILE A 41 -9.49 -1.05 -3.64
N ILE A 42 -9.91 -0.75 -4.87
CA ILE A 42 -11.22 -0.16 -5.15
C ILE A 42 -12.31 -1.22 -5.02
N GLY A 43 -12.12 -2.37 -5.68
CA GLY A 43 -13.11 -3.44 -5.72
C GLY A 43 -13.23 -4.29 -4.45
N GLY A 44 -12.27 -4.20 -3.53
CA GLY A 44 -12.27 -4.95 -2.26
C GLY A 44 -12.09 -6.47 -2.43
N ARG A 45 -11.66 -6.95 -3.60
CA ARG A 45 -11.54 -8.38 -3.92
C ARG A 45 -10.13 -8.89 -3.65
N ILE A 46 -9.70 -8.80 -2.40
CA ILE A 46 -8.36 -9.22 -1.96
C ILE A 46 -8.43 -10.69 -1.51
N PRO A 47 -7.63 -11.61 -2.09
CA PRO A 47 -7.52 -12.98 -1.61
C PRO A 47 -7.16 -13.03 -0.12
N GLU A 48 -7.85 -13.85 0.68
CA GLU A 48 -7.70 -13.87 2.14
C GLU A 48 -6.28 -14.20 2.60
N ASP A 49 -5.63 -15.14 1.92
CA ASP A 49 -4.25 -15.57 2.12
C ASP A 49 -3.22 -14.45 1.84
N HIS A 50 -3.60 -13.43 1.07
CA HIS A 50 -2.74 -12.26 0.83
C HIS A 50 -2.93 -11.16 1.88
N GLN A 51 -4.09 -11.08 2.54
CA GLN A 51 -4.50 -9.89 3.29
C GLN A 51 -3.54 -9.54 4.45
N GLU A 52 -3.07 -10.53 5.20
CA GLU A 52 -2.13 -10.30 6.32
C GLU A 52 -0.80 -9.71 5.83
N LYS A 53 -0.23 -10.31 4.77
CA LYS A 53 1.02 -9.82 4.17
C LYS A 53 0.88 -8.41 3.60
N ILE A 54 -0.26 -8.10 2.98
CA ILE A 54 -0.58 -6.74 2.49
C ILE A 54 -0.59 -5.73 3.63
N VAL A 55 -1.19 -6.08 4.78
CA VAL A 55 -1.16 -5.21 5.96
C VAL A 55 0.27 -4.94 6.41
N HIS A 56 1.14 -5.96 6.47
CA HIS A 56 2.54 -5.75 6.84
C HIS A 56 3.28 -4.82 5.87
N ILE A 57 3.11 -5.01 4.56
CA ILE A 57 3.69 -4.14 3.54
C ILE A 57 3.21 -2.69 3.75
N PHE A 58 1.90 -2.50 3.92
CA PHE A 58 1.32 -1.16 4.06
C PHE A 58 1.73 -0.47 5.36
N GLN A 59 1.86 -1.22 6.47
CA GLN A 59 2.35 -0.68 7.74
C GLN A 59 3.79 -0.17 7.60
N ASN A 60 4.65 -0.94 6.92
CA ASN A 60 6.04 -0.54 6.70
C ASN A 60 6.13 0.70 5.82
N LEU A 61 5.39 0.75 4.72
CA LEU A 61 5.37 1.91 3.82
C LEU A 61 4.85 3.18 4.52
N LEU A 62 3.79 3.08 5.33
CA LEU A 62 3.30 4.22 6.11
C LEU A 62 4.32 4.71 7.14
N ARG A 63 5.08 3.81 7.79
CA ARG A 63 6.17 4.19 8.69
C ARG A 63 7.28 4.94 7.96
N ILE A 64 7.68 4.46 6.78
CA ILE A 64 8.70 5.10 5.95
C ILE A 64 8.21 6.48 5.48
N GLN A 65 6.97 6.61 5.03
CA GLN A 65 6.38 7.89 4.65
C GLN A 65 6.46 8.91 5.80
N ILE A 66 6.06 8.51 7.01
CA ILE A 66 6.11 9.39 8.19
C ILE A 66 7.56 9.80 8.50
N PHE A 67 8.50 8.86 8.41
CA PHE A 67 9.92 9.14 8.62
C PHE A 67 10.45 10.17 7.61
N ARG A 68 10.20 9.96 6.30
CA ARG A 68 10.60 10.89 5.23
C ARG A 68 10.01 12.30 5.44
N ILE A 69 8.74 12.39 5.83
CA ILE A 69 8.09 13.68 6.14
C ILE A 69 8.77 14.38 7.32
N ASN A 70 9.15 13.64 8.35
CA ASN A 70 9.81 14.20 9.53
C ASN A 70 11.25 14.64 9.23
N GLU A 71 12.00 13.90 8.40
CA GLU A 71 13.33 14.34 7.94
C GLU A 71 13.27 15.67 7.19
N ILE A 72 12.28 15.84 6.32
CA ILE A 72 12.06 17.11 5.62
C ILE A 72 11.80 18.23 6.63
N LYS A 73 10.95 18.01 7.64
CA LYS A 73 10.64 19.01 8.67
C LYS A 73 11.85 19.42 9.53
N VAL A 74 12.78 18.51 9.80
CA VAL A 74 13.98 18.81 10.60
C VAL A 74 15.02 19.59 9.77
N ASN A 75 15.04 19.40 8.45
CA ASN A 75 15.99 20.04 7.54
C ASN A 75 15.46 21.33 6.87
N LEU A 76 14.29 21.82 7.27
CA LEU A 76 13.70 23.11 6.84
C LEU A 76 13.93 24.18 7.90
#